data_AF-A0A0G1U883-F1
#
_entry.id   AF-A0A0G1U883-F1
#
_cell.length_a   1.000
_cell.length_b   1.000
_cell.length_c   1.000
_cell.angle_alpha   90.00
_cell.angle_beta   90.00
_cell.angle_gamma   90.00
#
_symmetry.space_group_name_H-M   'P 1'
#
loop_
_entity.id
_entity.type
_entity.pdbx_description
1 polymer ?
#
loop_
_entity_poly.entity_id
_entity_poly.type
_entity_poly.pdbx_seq_one_letter_code
_entity_poly.pdbx_strand_id
1 'polypeptide(L)'
;MESLGLNYQQAQELADKYITDPMTRIHLRESEVIMRAVAKRFNEDEESWGIIGLLHDIDWDLTKGDTQQHCIKAQDILRDAGASEFLIETIASHGYGLELIPELFNKQRTTTLQHCLVAAETLTGLIFASALMQPDKKLASVSIESLKKKFKNKGFAARCNRELIMECEQAGIPLDDFLQIGLTAMQEVSGELGL
;
A
#
# COMPACT_ATOMS: atom_id res chain seq x y z
N MET A 1 12.01 -15.26 0.55
CA MET A 1 12.30 -13.83 0.72
C MET A 1 13.58 -13.63 1.54
N GLU A 2 14.31 -12.53 1.34
CA GLU A 2 15.41 -12.12 2.22
C GLU A 2 14.88 -11.69 3.61
N SER A 3 15.75 -11.68 4.63
CA SER A 3 15.36 -11.19 5.96
C SER A 3 15.01 -9.70 5.90
N LEU A 4 13.96 -9.29 6.60
CA LEU A 4 13.55 -7.88 6.70
C LEU A 4 14.36 -7.08 7.73
N GLY A 5 15.11 -7.74 8.61
CA GLY A 5 15.76 -7.09 9.77
C GLY A 5 14.81 -6.68 10.90
N LEU A 6 13.49 -6.79 10.67
CA LEU A 6 12.43 -6.47 11.63
C LEU A 6 11.41 -7.62 11.69
N ASN A 7 10.88 -7.90 12.88
CA ASN A 7 9.67 -8.70 13.04
C ASN A 7 8.41 -7.81 13.07
N TYR A 8 7.23 -8.43 13.05
CA TYR A 8 5.97 -7.69 13.00
C TYR A 8 5.74 -6.77 14.19
N GLN A 9 6.09 -7.19 15.41
CA GLN A 9 5.95 -6.36 16.61
C GLN A 9 6.81 -5.09 16.50
N GLN A 10 8.07 -5.23 16.07
CA GLN A 10 8.97 -4.09 15.86
C GLN A 10 8.45 -3.15 14.77
N ALA A 11 7.91 -3.69 13.68
CA ALA A 11 7.28 -2.89 12.62
C ALA A 11 6.08 -2.10 13.15
N GLN A 12 5.22 -2.72 13.97
CA GLN A 12 4.07 -2.05 14.58
C GLN A 12 4.49 -0.94 15.54
N GLU A 13 5.47 -1.19 16.41
CA GLU A 13 6.03 -0.18 17.32
C GLU A 13 6.65 1.00 16.55
N LEU A 14 7.27 0.73 15.40
CA LEU A 14 7.83 1.75 14.53
C LEU A 14 6.73 2.60 13.87
N ALA A 15 5.70 1.95 13.31
CA ALA A 15 4.53 2.63 12.74
C ALA A 15 3.83 3.51 13.78
N ASP A 16 3.64 3.00 15.00
CA ASP A 16 3.03 3.74 16.09
C ASP A 16 3.83 4.99 16.51
N LYS A 17 5.16 4.91 16.42
CA LYS A 17 6.07 6.01 16.76
C LYS A 17 6.02 7.15 15.74
N TYR A 18 6.00 6.84 14.45
CA TYR A 18 6.15 7.87 13.40
C TYR A 18 4.82 8.33 12.81
N ILE A 19 3.77 7.50 12.87
CA ILE A 19 2.46 7.83 12.31
C ILE A 19 1.48 8.11 13.43
N THR A 20 1.06 9.37 13.51
CA THR A 20 0.12 9.90 14.49
C THR A 20 -1.25 10.22 13.87
N ASP A 21 -1.29 10.50 12.57
CA ASP A 21 -2.53 10.77 11.84
C ASP A 21 -3.40 9.50 11.73
N PRO A 22 -4.65 9.52 12.24
CA PRO A 22 -5.52 8.34 12.22
C PRO A 22 -5.85 7.85 10.80
N MET A 23 -5.96 8.74 9.81
CA MET A 23 -6.26 8.36 8.44
C MET A 23 -5.06 7.67 7.79
N THR A 24 -3.85 8.14 8.07
CA THR A 24 -2.63 7.46 7.64
C THR A 24 -2.49 6.09 8.29
N ARG A 25 -2.83 5.93 9.58
CA ARG A 25 -2.84 4.61 10.22
C ARG A 25 -3.81 3.63 9.55
N ILE A 26 -5.00 4.10 9.18
CA ILE A 26 -5.96 3.31 8.40
C ILE A 26 -5.32 2.90 7.06
N HIS A 27 -4.74 3.85 6.32
CA HIS A 27 -4.09 3.56 5.04
C HIS A 27 -2.96 2.52 5.15
N LEU A 28 -2.09 2.62 6.15
CA LEU A 28 -1.06 1.62 6.41
C LEU A 28 -1.66 0.23 6.64
N ARG A 29 -2.73 0.17 7.43
CA ARG A 29 -3.42 -1.09 7.74
C ARG A 29 -4.10 -1.69 6.50
N GLU A 30 -4.70 -0.86 5.66
CA GLU A 30 -5.28 -1.28 4.38
C GLU A 30 -4.20 -1.89 3.47
N SER A 31 -3.08 -1.19 3.30
CA SER A 31 -1.94 -1.66 2.51
C SER A 31 -1.38 -2.97 3.06
N GLU A 32 -1.24 -3.10 4.38
CA GLU A 32 -0.80 -4.33 5.04
C GLU A 32 -1.71 -5.53 4.68
N VAL A 33 -3.03 -5.41 4.85
CA VAL A 33 -3.94 -6.55 4.66
C VAL A 33 -4.03 -6.96 3.20
N ILE A 34 -3.97 -5.99 2.26
CA ILE A 34 -3.91 -6.30 0.83
C ILE A 34 -2.60 -7.04 0.54
N MET A 35 -1.46 -6.57 1.04
CA MET A 35 -0.16 -7.22 0.81
C MET A 35 -0.11 -8.64 1.37
N ARG A 36 -0.68 -8.89 2.56
CA ARG A 36 -0.85 -10.25 3.12
C ARG A 36 -1.68 -11.15 2.20
N ALA A 37 -2.79 -10.63 1.67
CA ALA A 37 -3.65 -11.40 0.78
C ALA A 37 -2.98 -11.69 -0.58
N VAL A 38 -2.18 -10.76 -1.09
CA VAL A 38 -1.37 -10.96 -2.30
C VAL A 38 -0.25 -11.99 -2.05
N ALA A 39 0.39 -12.00 -0.88
CA ALA A 39 1.39 -13.00 -0.52
C ALA A 39 0.84 -14.43 -0.61
N LYS A 40 -0.39 -14.66 -0.12
CA LYS A 40 -1.09 -15.95 -0.24
C LYS A 40 -1.21 -16.40 -1.69
N ARG A 41 -1.48 -15.46 -2.62
CA ARG A 41 -1.62 -15.76 -4.06
C ARG A 41 -0.33 -16.27 -4.69
N PHE A 42 0.82 -15.86 -4.15
CA PHE A 42 2.16 -16.28 -4.58
C PHE A 42 2.75 -17.42 -3.74
N ASN A 43 2.05 -17.91 -2.72
CA ASN A 43 2.59 -18.83 -1.70
C ASN A 43 3.86 -18.27 -1.01
N GLU A 44 3.87 -16.96 -0.77
CA GLU A 44 4.96 -16.26 -0.08
C GLU A 44 4.63 -16.03 1.40
N ASP A 45 5.62 -15.55 2.15
CA ASP A 45 5.47 -15.25 3.58
C ASP A 45 4.55 -14.04 3.82
N GLU A 46 3.36 -14.31 4.36
CA GLU A 46 2.34 -13.28 4.62
C GLU A 46 2.82 -12.20 5.59
N GLU A 47 3.58 -12.57 6.63
CA GLU A 47 4.06 -11.61 7.62
C GLU A 47 5.01 -10.60 7.00
N SER A 48 5.97 -11.05 6.20
CA SER A 48 6.94 -10.18 5.55
C SER A 48 6.27 -9.20 4.57
N TRP A 49 5.33 -9.68 3.75
CA TRP A 49 4.56 -8.80 2.86
C TRP A 49 3.69 -7.82 3.64
N GLY A 50 3.09 -8.26 4.75
CA GLY A 50 2.37 -7.40 5.68
C GLY A 50 3.26 -6.29 6.22
N ILE A 51 4.44 -6.60 6.76
CA ILE A 51 5.38 -5.60 7.27
C ILE A 51 5.73 -4.55 6.22
N ILE A 52 5.96 -4.96 4.96
CA ILE A 52 6.23 -4.04 3.86
C ILE A 52 5.03 -3.10 3.62
N GLY A 53 3.80 -3.64 3.58
CA GLY A 53 2.59 -2.83 3.44
C GLY A 53 2.35 -1.90 4.64
N LEU A 54 2.63 -2.35 5.86
CA LEU A 54 2.47 -1.57 7.09
C LEU A 54 3.45 -0.41 7.19
N LEU A 55 4.66 -0.56 6.65
CA LEU A 55 5.74 0.43 6.80
C LEU A 55 5.96 1.30 5.56
N HIS A 56 5.21 1.11 4.47
CA HIS A 56 5.48 1.80 3.21
C HIS A 56 5.51 3.33 3.37
N ASP A 57 4.53 3.88 4.08
CA ASP A 57 4.33 5.31 4.33
C ASP A 57 4.86 5.76 5.71
N ILE A 58 5.85 5.07 6.27
CA ILE A 58 6.35 5.31 7.65
C ILE A 58 6.85 6.75 7.90
N ASP A 59 7.18 7.50 6.85
CA ASP A 59 7.63 8.88 6.93
C ASP A 59 6.52 9.92 6.64
N TRP A 60 5.30 9.49 6.29
CA TRP A 60 4.28 10.36 5.71
C TRP A 60 3.89 11.53 6.60
N ASP A 61 3.77 11.35 7.91
CA ASP A 61 3.45 12.45 8.83
C ASP A 61 4.52 13.55 8.87
N LEU A 62 5.77 13.21 8.52
CA LEU A 62 6.91 14.13 8.44
C LEU A 62 7.07 14.75 7.04
N THR A 63 6.50 14.13 6.00
CA THR A 63 6.76 14.46 4.59
C THR A 63 5.52 14.92 3.82
N LYS A 64 4.30 14.76 4.35
CA LYS A 64 3.05 15.18 3.66
C LYS A 64 2.98 16.67 3.31
N GLY A 65 3.78 17.51 3.98
CA GLY A 65 3.96 18.94 3.67
C GLY A 65 5.04 19.24 2.62
N ASP A 66 5.93 18.29 2.34
CA ASP A 66 6.99 18.35 1.33
C ASP A 66 7.22 16.95 0.74
N THR A 67 6.37 16.58 -0.23
CA THR A 67 6.32 15.21 -0.76
C THR A 67 7.58 14.80 -1.50
N GLN A 68 8.48 15.74 -1.84
CA GLN A 68 9.78 15.43 -2.42
C GLN A 68 10.69 14.65 -1.46
N GLN A 69 10.40 14.72 -0.16
CA GLN A 69 11.15 14.02 0.90
C GLN A 69 10.55 12.66 1.28
N HIS A 70 9.35 12.35 0.77
CA HIS A 70 8.72 11.05 0.97
C HIS A 70 9.52 9.94 0.28
N CYS A 71 9.51 8.74 0.84
CA CYS A 71 10.41 7.62 0.50
C CYS A 71 11.91 7.88 0.77
N ILE A 72 12.36 9.13 0.84
CA ILE A 72 13.75 9.47 1.18
C ILE A 72 13.95 9.36 2.69
N LYS A 73 13.10 10.04 3.47
CA LYS A 73 13.15 9.94 4.95
C LYS A 73 12.77 8.56 5.45
N ALA A 74 11.88 7.84 4.76
CA ALA A 74 11.56 6.45 5.09
C ALA A 74 12.81 5.57 5.17
N GLN A 75 13.77 5.76 4.24
CA GLN A 75 15.00 4.95 4.23
C GLN A 75 15.86 5.18 5.48
N ASP A 76 15.97 6.43 5.95
CA ASP A 76 16.73 6.76 7.16
C ASP A 76 16.05 6.20 8.41
N ILE A 77 14.72 6.36 8.53
CA ILE A 77 13.92 5.82 9.63
C ILE A 77 14.08 4.31 9.74
N LEU A 78 13.97 3.60 8.61
CA LEU A 78 14.07 2.14 8.55
C LEU A 78 15.49 1.67 8.89
N ARG A 79 16.52 2.35 8.36
CA ARG A 79 17.93 2.02 8.65
C ARG A 79 18.27 2.17 10.12
N ASP A 80 17.83 3.26 10.74
CA ASP A 80 18.01 3.51 12.18
C ASP A 80 17.29 2.47 13.04
N ALA A 81 16.20 1.90 12.55
CA ALA A 81 15.46 0.81 13.21
C ALA A 81 16.10 -0.57 13.03
N GLY A 82 17.14 -0.71 12.20
CA GLY A 82 17.80 -1.98 11.90
C GLY A 82 17.13 -2.80 10.78
N ALA A 83 16.30 -2.16 9.96
CA ALA A 83 15.76 -2.80 8.76
C ALA A 83 16.89 -3.21 7.79
N SER A 84 16.67 -4.30 7.07
CA SER A 84 17.58 -4.70 6.00
C SER A 84 17.50 -3.75 4.80
N GLU A 85 18.58 -3.67 4.01
CA GLU A 85 18.57 -2.91 2.75
C GLU A 85 17.49 -3.43 1.78
N PHE A 86 17.16 -4.74 1.83
CA PHE A 86 16.05 -5.31 1.08
C PHE A 86 14.70 -4.68 1.45
N LEU A 87 14.39 -4.55 2.75
CA LEU A 87 13.15 -3.91 3.21
C LEU A 87 13.14 -2.42 2.82
N ILE A 88 14.26 -1.72 3.04
CA ILE A 88 14.42 -0.30 2.74
C ILE A 88 14.19 -0.03 1.26
N GLU A 89 14.85 -0.78 0.37
CA GLU A 89 14.71 -0.63 -1.08
C GLU A 89 13.30 -0.98 -1.55
N THR A 90 12.73 -2.06 -1.02
CA THR A 90 11.37 -2.48 -1.36
C THR A 90 10.35 -1.42 -0.98
N ILE A 91 10.45 -0.86 0.23
CA ILE A 91 9.59 0.24 0.65
C ILE A 91 9.84 1.45 -0.26
N ALA A 92 11.07 1.95 -0.43
CA ALA A 92 11.31 3.13 -1.27
C ALA A 92 10.82 2.98 -2.73
N SER A 93 10.64 1.73 -3.21
CA SER A 93 10.20 1.45 -4.58
C SER A 93 8.80 1.96 -4.95
N HIS A 94 7.90 2.20 -3.98
CA HIS A 94 6.58 2.78 -4.29
C HIS A 94 6.71 4.25 -4.73
N GLY A 95 7.81 4.92 -4.37
CA GLY A 95 8.17 6.25 -4.87
C GLY A 95 8.89 6.27 -6.22
N TYR A 96 9.30 5.13 -6.77
CA TYR A 96 10.10 5.08 -8.01
C TYR A 96 9.29 5.58 -9.21
N GLY A 97 9.92 6.37 -10.09
CA GLY A 97 9.26 6.90 -11.29
C GLY A 97 8.20 7.97 -11.02
N LEU A 98 7.97 8.39 -9.77
CA LEU A 98 7.01 9.45 -9.45
C LEU A 98 7.67 10.82 -9.60
N GLU A 99 7.08 11.70 -10.41
CA GLU A 99 7.58 13.07 -10.64
C GLU A 99 7.64 13.90 -9.34
N LEU A 100 6.80 13.57 -8.36
CA LEU A 100 6.75 14.25 -7.07
C LEU A 100 7.96 13.94 -6.16
N ILE A 101 8.77 12.93 -6.49
CA ILE A 101 9.99 12.53 -5.76
C ILE A 101 11.19 12.54 -6.72
N PRO A 102 11.79 13.73 -7.01
CA PRO A 102 12.81 13.87 -8.04
C PRO A 102 14.03 12.93 -7.88
N GLU A 103 14.42 12.63 -6.64
CA GLU A 103 15.55 11.76 -6.33
C GLU A 103 15.33 10.29 -6.75
N LEU A 104 14.07 9.84 -6.81
CA LEU A 104 13.70 8.47 -7.19
C LEU A 104 13.11 8.39 -8.60
N PHE A 105 12.98 9.51 -9.31
CA PHE A 105 12.32 9.58 -10.61
C PHE A 105 12.96 8.66 -11.66
N ASN A 106 14.29 8.56 -11.69
CA ASN A 106 15.00 7.71 -12.66
C ASN A 106 15.10 6.24 -12.23
N LYS A 107 14.60 5.87 -11.05
CA LYS A 107 14.55 4.48 -10.61
C LYS A 107 13.33 3.77 -11.17
N GLN A 108 13.43 2.45 -11.31
CA GLN A 108 12.36 1.61 -11.83
C GLN A 108 12.11 0.45 -10.89
N ARG A 109 10.83 0.07 -10.72
CA ARG A 109 10.44 -1.18 -10.07
C ARG A 109 10.81 -2.34 -10.99
N THR A 110 11.45 -3.36 -10.43
CA THR A 110 12.00 -4.49 -11.20
C THR A 110 11.56 -5.85 -10.67
N THR A 111 10.93 -5.90 -9.50
CA THR A 111 10.48 -7.15 -8.87
C THR A 111 8.97 -7.21 -8.73
N THR A 112 8.43 -8.44 -8.74
CA THR A 112 7.01 -8.71 -8.47
C THR A 112 6.52 -8.04 -7.18
N LEU A 113 7.32 -8.11 -6.12
CA LEU A 113 6.98 -7.53 -4.81
C LEU A 113 6.83 -6.00 -4.87
N GLN A 114 7.74 -5.32 -5.56
CA GLN A 114 7.69 -3.86 -5.72
C GLN A 114 6.47 -3.41 -6.55
N HIS A 115 6.16 -4.13 -7.62
CA HIS A 115 4.94 -3.91 -8.41
C HIS A 115 3.67 -4.15 -7.58
N CYS A 116 3.65 -5.20 -6.76
CA CYS A 116 2.54 -5.47 -5.86
C CYS A 116 2.38 -4.38 -4.80
N LEU A 117 3.48 -3.88 -4.22
CA LEU A 117 3.43 -2.85 -3.18
C LEU A 117 2.74 -1.59 -3.68
N VAL A 118 3.22 -1.00 -4.78
CA VAL A 118 2.65 0.24 -5.33
C VAL A 118 1.21 0.03 -5.80
N ALA A 119 0.90 -1.13 -6.37
CA ALA A 119 -0.46 -1.44 -6.79
C ALA A 119 -1.41 -1.57 -5.58
N ALA A 120 -0.95 -2.22 -4.51
CA ALA A 120 -1.72 -2.47 -3.30
C ALA A 120 -2.01 -1.18 -2.55
N GLU A 121 -0.99 -0.36 -2.26
CA GLU A 121 -1.19 0.91 -1.55
C GLU A 121 -2.11 1.84 -2.34
N THR A 122 -1.92 1.95 -3.66
CA THR A 122 -2.74 2.87 -4.45
C THR A 122 -4.19 2.38 -4.55
N LEU A 123 -4.42 1.05 -4.53
CA LEU A 123 -5.75 0.45 -4.61
C LEU A 123 -6.60 0.77 -3.37
N THR A 124 -5.98 0.91 -2.18
CA THR A 124 -6.69 1.20 -0.92
C THR A 124 -7.62 2.41 -1.06
N GLY A 125 -7.12 3.53 -1.62
CA GLY A 125 -7.88 4.75 -1.80
C GLY A 125 -9.07 4.61 -2.74
N LEU A 126 -8.98 3.75 -3.76
CA LEU A 126 -10.10 3.46 -4.66
C LEU A 126 -11.19 2.67 -3.94
N ILE A 127 -10.82 1.68 -3.12
CA ILE A 127 -11.75 0.86 -2.34
C ILE A 127 -12.40 1.70 -1.24
N PHE A 128 -11.60 2.45 -0.47
CA PHE A 128 -12.07 3.36 0.58
C PHE A 128 -13.08 4.37 0.03
N ALA A 129 -12.74 5.05 -1.07
CA ALA A 129 -13.67 5.98 -1.72
C ALA A 129 -14.95 5.27 -2.19
N SER A 130 -14.85 4.02 -2.65
CA SER A 130 -16.01 3.23 -3.10
C SER A 130 -16.95 2.87 -1.94
N ALA A 131 -16.41 2.62 -0.74
CA ALA A 131 -17.19 2.43 0.48
C ALA A 131 -17.92 3.73 0.88
N LEU A 132 -17.23 4.88 0.85
CA LEU A 132 -17.84 6.17 1.17
C LEU A 132 -19.00 6.59 0.25
N MET A 133 -19.07 6.02 -0.95
CA MET A 133 -20.19 6.24 -1.88
C MET A 133 -21.43 5.39 -1.58
N GLN A 134 -21.31 4.37 -0.72
CA GLN A 134 -22.46 3.57 -0.31
C GLN A 134 -23.35 4.37 0.64
N PRO A 135 -24.69 4.20 0.61
CA PRO A 135 -25.60 4.89 1.52
C PRO A 135 -25.28 4.65 3.01
N ASP A 136 -24.81 3.44 3.34
CA ASP A 136 -24.40 3.05 4.70
C ASP A 136 -22.92 3.33 4.98
N LYS A 137 -22.16 3.76 3.97
CA LYS A 137 -20.71 3.99 3.98
C LYS A 137 -19.90 2.74 4.36
N LYS A 138 -20.40 1.55 4.06
CA LYS A 138 -19.75 0.29 4.47
C LYS A 138 -19.00 -0.42 3.36
N LEU A 139 -17.85 -0.99 3.68
CA LEU A 139 -17.09 -1.88 2.79
C LEU A 139 -17.88 -3.15 2.44
N ALA A 140 -18.67 -3.67 3.38
CA ALA A 140 -19.52 -4.84 3.16
C ALA A 140 -20.54 -4.64 2.01
N SER A 141 -20.90 -3.38 1.72
CA SER A 141 -21.86 -3.01 0.66
C SER A 141 -21.19 -2.76 -0.70
N VAL A 142 -19.86 -2.77 -0.77
CA VAL A 142 -19.11 -2.61 -2.02
C VAL A 142 -19.02 -3.95 -2.74
N SER A 143 -19.59 -4.04 -3.94
CA SER A 143 -19.44 -5.21 -4.81
C SER A 143 -18.26 -5.06 -5.77
N ILE A 144 -17.66 -6.19 -6.19
CA ILE A 144 -16.59 -6.20 -7.18
C ILE A 144 -16.99 -5.55 -8.51
N GLU A 145 -18.23 -5.75 -8.97
CA GLU A 145 -18.74 -5.11 -10.19
C GLU A 145 -18.79 -3.58 -10.07
N SER A 146 -19.17 -3.07 -8.89
CA SER A 146 -19.18 -1.64 -8.62
C SER A 146 -17.75 -1.08 -8.60
N LEU A 147 -16.81 -1.78 -7.96
CA LEU A 147 -15.41 -1.38 -7.89
C LEU A 147 -14.77 -1.35 -9.29
N LYS A 148 -15.02 -2.35 -10.14
CA LYS A 148 -14.56 -2.36 -11.54
C LYS A 148 -15.09 -1.17 -12.35
N LYS A 149 -16.34 -0.77 -12.14
CA LYS A 149 -16.91 0.44 -12.76
C LYS A 149 -16.22 1.71 -12.25
N LYS A 150 -15.94 1.80 -10.95
CA LYS A 150 -15.24 2.92 -10.32
C LYS A 150 -13.78 3.03 -10.78
N PHE A 151 -13.08 1.91 -10.93
CA PHE A 151 -11.74 1.85 -11.51
C PHE A 151 -11.70 2.50 -12.91
N LYS A 152 -12.62 2.11 -13.79
CA LYS A 152 -12.72 2.63 -15.17
C LYS A 152 -13.08 4.13 -15.22
N ASN A 153 -13.75 4.65 -14.20
CA ASN A 153 -14.05 6.07 -14.09
C ASN A 153 -12.85 6.84 -13.52
N LYS A 154 -12.04 7.44 -14.41
CA LYS A 154 -10.87 8.25 -14.03
C LYS A 154 -11.22 9.51 -13.21
N GLY A 155 -12.45 10.01 -13.30
CA GLY A 155 -12.89 11.16 -12.49
C GLY A 155 -13.26 10.80 -11.05
N PHE A 156 -13.56 9.54 -10.78
CA PHE A 156 -13.81 9.06 -9.43
C PHE A 156 -12.50 8.82 -8.69
N ALA A 157 -12.37 9.27 -7.44
CA ALA A 157 -11.11 9.14 -6.69
C ALA A 157 -9.89 9.56 -7.54
N ALA A 158 -9.96 10.76 -8.15
CA ALA A 158 -9.03 11.22 -9.18
C ALA A 158 -7.57 11.31 -8.73
N ARG A 159 -7.31 11.29 -7.40
CA ARG A 159 -5.97 11.23 -6.83
C ARG A 159 -5.37 9.81 -6.82
N CYS A 160 -6.18 8.76 -6.94
CA CYS A 160 -5.69 7.38 -7.01
C CYS A 160 -5.22 7.09 -8.44
N ASN A 161 -3.92 6.89 -8.61
CA ASN A 161 -3.33 6.66 -9.93
C ASN A 161 -3.70 5.27 -10.47
N ARG A 162 -4.45 5.22 -11.57
CA ARG A 162 -4.87 3.94 -12.18
C ARG A 162 -3.71 3.16 -12.76
N GLU A 163 -2.67 3.84 -13.24
CA GLU A 163 -1.50 3.20 -13.84
C GLU A 163 -0.67 2.47 -12.78
N LEU A 164 -0.58 3.02 -11.57
CA LEU A 164 0.05 2.34 -10.43
C LEU A 164 -0.72 1.09 -10.01
N ILE A 165 -2.06 1.15 -9.93
CA ILE A 165 -2.88 -0.05 -9.66
C ILE A 165 -2.67 -1.12 -10.76
N MET A 166 -2.53 -0.71 -12.02
CA MET A 166 -2.28 -1.62 -13.15
C MET A 166 -0.94 -2.35 -13.07
N GLU A 167 0.00 -1.93 -12.21
CA GLU A 167 1.25 -2.66 -12.03
C GLU A 167 1.06 -4.07 -11.47
N CYS A 168 -0.12 -4.38 -10.91
CA CYS A 168 -0.49 -5.76 -10.61
C CYS A 168 -0.31 -6.72 -11.81
N GLU A 169 -0.49 -6.24 -13.04
CA GLU A 169 -0.29 -7.06 -14.25
C GLU A 169 1.21 -7.33 -14.51
N GLN A 170 2.11 -6.41 -14.16
CA GLN A 170 3.56 -6.64 -14.21
C GLN A 170 4.00 -7.67 -13.16
N ALA A 171 3.25 -7.76 -12.06
CA ALA A 171 3.41 -8.82 -11.06
C ALA A 171 2.79 -10.17 -11.50
N GLY A 172 2.09 -10.23 -12.65
CA GLY A 172 1.45 -11.44 -13.14
C GLY A 172 0.06 -11.71 -12.55
N ILE A 173 -0.58 -10.71 -11.93
CA ILE A 173 -1.95 -10.79 -11.44
C ILE A 173 -2.88 -10.01 -12.39
N PRO A 174 -3.88 -10.64 -13.00
CA PRO A 174 -4.88 -9.92 -13.78
C PRO A 174 -5.58 -8.85 -12.93
N LEU A 175 -5.82 -7.66 -13.48
CA LEU A 175 -6.46 -6.55 -12.76
C LEU A 175 -7.72 -6.97 -12.01
N ASP A 176 -8.60 -7.73 -12.67
CA ASP A 176 -9.87 -8.16 -12.10
C ASP A 176 -9.69 -9.03 -10.84
N ASP A 177 -8.65 -9.86 -10.82
CA ASP A 177 -8.28 -10.68 -9.66
C ASP A 177 -7.66 -9.81 -8.57
N PHE A 178 -6.81 -8.85 -8.93
CA PHE A 178 -6.17 -7.95 -7.97
C PHE A 178 -7.20 -7.06 -7.25
N LEU A 179 -8.16 -6.50 -8.00
CA LEU A 179 -9.29 -5.74 -7.42
C LEU A 179 -10.11 -6.60 -6.46
N GLN A 180 -10.33 -7.87 -6.78
CA GLN A 180 -11.06 -8.80 -5.91
C GLN A 180 -10.27 -9.13 -4.64
N ILE A 181 -8.96 -9.40 -4.76
CA ILE A 181 -8.07 -9.66 -3.62
C ILE A 181 -8.09 -8.48 -2.66
N GLY A 182 -7.87 -7.26 -3.18
CA GLY A 182 -7.83 -6.06 -2.35
C GLY A 182 -9.17 -5.77 -1.65
N LEU A 183 -10.28 -5.89 -2.38
CA LEU A 183 -11.62 -5.67 -1.82
C LEU A 183 -11.93 -6.66 -0.69
N THR A 184 -11.70 -7.95 -0.93
CA THR A 184 -11.96 -8.99 0.08
C THR A 184 -11.08 -8.77 1.32
N ALA A 185 -9.78 -8.48 1.12
CA ALA A 185 -8.85 -8.26 2.22
C ALA A 185 -9.27 -7.09 3.12
N MET A 186 -9.67 -5.96 2.53
CA MET A 186 -10.16 -4.81 3.31
C MET A 186 -11.51 -5.09 3.99
N GLN A 187 -12.39 -5.88 3.37
CA GLN A 187 -13.68 -6.27 3.97
C GLN A 187 -13.49 -7.08 5.27
N GLU A 188 -12.49 -7.97 5.31
CA GLU A 188 -12.15 -8.79 6.48
C GLU A 188 -11.79 -7.95 7.72
N VAL A 189 -11.24 -6.76 7.52
CA VAL A 189 -10.84 -5.83 8.61
C VAL A 189 -11.69 -4.56 8.67
N SER A 190 -12.85 -4.53 8.01
CA SER A 190 -13.71 -3.33 7.91
C SER A 190 -13.97 -2.63 9.25
N GLY A 191 -14.17 -3.40 10.34
CA GLY A 191 -14.35 -2.87 11.68
C GLY A 191 -13.17 -2.07 12.23
N GLU A 192 -11.94 -2.35 11.79
CA GLU A 192 -10.72 -1.60 12.12
C GLU A 192 -10.62 -0.31 11.29
N LEU A 193 -11.15 -0.29 10.07
CA LEU A 193 -11.04 0.80 9.11
C LEU A 193 -12.11 1.90 9.29
N GLY A 194 -13.08 1.68 10.18
CA GLY A 194 -14.21 2.60 10.37
C GLY A 194 -15.18 2.63 9.19
N LEU A 195 -15.20 1.56 8.39
CA LEU A 195 -16.07 1.32 7.23
C LEU A 195 -16.82 -0.02 7.35
#